data_AF-N6TPI9-F1
#
_entry.id   AF-N6TPI9-F1
#
_cell.length_a   1.000
_cell.length_b   1.000
_cell.length_c   1.000
_cell.angle_alpha   90.00
_cell.angle_beta   90.00
_cell.angle_gamma   90.00
#
_symmetry.space_group_name_H-M   'P 1'
#
loop_
_entity.id
_entity.type
_entity.pdbx_description
1 polymer ?
#
loop_
_entity_poly.entity_id
_entity_poly.type
_entity_poly.pdbx_seq_one_letter_code
_entity_poly.pdbx_strand_id
1 'polypeptide(L)'
;MDTVPGDKIPDTKLDQSTISRFACRILCERNNPTVARVYAAGFDSSKNIFLGVSVPLESHVERVAIVHLNQEKACKWQENDNEIDGQTTNGVLLMHPRGVFHGGEATMGPWVETSVGGMIFMRRESRSSQQRGEIIESESNQLQDGTLIDLCGATLLWRSAEGLEKSPVRLRLGIISLG
;
A
#
# COMPACT_ATOMS: atom_id res chain seq x y z
N MET A 1 -6.82 5.62 10.35
CA MET A 1 -6.76 7.03 10.77
C MET A 1 -5.49 7.60 10.19
N ASP A 2 -5.58 8.75 9.54
CA ASP A 2 -4.44 9.37 8.87
C ASP A 2 -3.45 9.92 9.90
N THR A 3 -2.16 9.99 9.53
CA THR A 3 -1.14 10.60 10.38
C THR A 3 -1.34 12.12 10.39
N VAL A 4 -1.53 12.70 11.57
CA VAL A 4 -1.63 14.16 11.75
C VAL A 4 -0.24 14.73 12.06
N PRO A 5 0.26 15.75 11.34
CA PRO A 5 1.49 16.45 11.69
C PRO A 5 1.39 17.10 13.08
N GLY A 6 2.45 16.99 13.89
CA GLY A 6 2.44 17.33 15.32
C GLY A 6 2.15 18.79 15.71
N ASP A 7 2.11 19.73 14.76
CA ASP A 7 1.95 21.17 15.01
C ASP A 7 0.56 21.75 14.69
N LYS A 8 -0.46 20.91 14.48
CA LYS A 8 -1.83 21.41 14.21
C LYS A 8 -2.74 21.36 15.44
N ILE A 9 -3.42 22.49 15.68
CA ILE A 9 -4.40 22.75 16.74
C ILE A 9 -5.47 21.63 16.79
N PRO A 10 -5.92 21.18 17.98
CA PRO A 10 -6.76 19.97 18.17
C PRO A 10 -8.12 19.99 17.46
N ASP A 11 -8.54 21.14 16.92
CA ASP A 11 -9.90 21.38 16.40
C ASP A 11 -10.04 21.31 14.88
N THR A 12 -8.97 21.01 14.13
CA THR A 12 -9.15 20.72 12.70
C THR A 12 -9.63 19.28 12.55
N LYS A 13 -10.96 19.06 12.58
CA LYS A 13 -11.56 17.79 12.17
C LYS A 13 -11.09 17.44 10.75
N LEU A 14 -10.13 16.53 10.64
CA LEU A 14 -9.84 15.80 9.41
C LEU A 14 -10.98 14.80 9.21
N ASP A 15 -12.13 15.28 8.75
CA ASP A 15 -13.36 14.47 8.61
C ASP A 15 -13.29 13.47 7.45
N GLN A 16 -12.21 13.46 6.66
CA GLN A 16 -12.04 12.54 5.53
C GLN A 16 -10.65 11.92 5.54
N SER A 17 -10.60 10.61 5.83
CA SER A 17 -9.40 9.78 5.74
C SER A 17 -9.22 9.30 4.31
N THR A 18 -8.00 9.39 3.78
CA THR A 18 -7.68 8.85 2.45
C THR A 18 -7.20 7.39 2.48
N ILE A 19 -7.00 6.85 3.69
CA ILE A 19 -6.64 5.44 3.92
C ILE A 19 -7.85 4.55 3.72
N SER A 20 -7.72 3.54 2.85
CA SER A 20 -8.75 2.52 2.69
C SER A 20 -8.99 1.74 3.99
N ARG A 21 -10.25 1.42 4.29
CA ARG A 21 -10.64 0.60 5.46
C ARG A 21 -9.95 -0.77 5.46
N PHE A 22 -9.70 -1.31 4.28
CA PHE A 22 -9.01 -2.59 4.06
C PHE A 22 -7.86 -2.34 3.08
N ALA A 23 -6.81 -1.66 3.55
CA ALA A 23 -5.77 -1.10 2.67
C ALA A 23 -4.84 -2.14 2.04
N CYS A 24 -4.30 -3.07 2.83
CA CYS A 24 -3.36 -4.09 2.37
C CYS A 24 -3.44 -5.37 3.20
N ARG A 25 -2.82 -6.44 2.69
CA ARG A 25 -2.56 -7.70 3.41
C ARG A 25 -1.06 -7.93 3.51
N ILE A 26 -0.60 -8.41 4.65
CA ILE A 26 0.77 -8.93 4.83
C ILE A 26 0.67 -10.42 5.11
N LEU A 27 1.28 -11.24 4.25
CA LEU A 27 1.30 -12.69 4.36
C LEU A 27 2.72 -13.14 4.71
N CYS A 28 2.90 -13.70 5.90
CA CYS A 28 4.15 -14.30 6.34
C CYS A 28 4.11 -15.81 6.12
N GLU A 29 5.16 -16.39 5.53
CA GLU A 29 5.27 -17.83 5.38
C GLU A 29 5.51 -18.50 6.74
N ARG A 30 4.63 -19.41 7.16
CA ARG A 30 4.73 -20.06 8.48
C ARG A 30 5.95 -20.98 8.60
N ASN A 31 6.38 -21.58 7.48
CA ASN A 31 7.53 -22.47 7.42
C ASN A 31 8.84 -21.72 7.16
N ASN A 32 8.76 -20.46 6.71
CA ASN A 32 9.92 -19.59 6.50
C ASN A 32 9.58 -18.17 6.98
N PRO A 33 9.68 -17.88 8.28
CA PRO A 33 9.30 -16.59 8.86
C PRO A 33 10.09 -15.39 8.35
N THR A 34 11.19 -15.63 7.62
CA THR A 34 11.98 -14.58 6.95
C THR A 34 11.29 -14.03 5.70
N VAL A 35 10.26 -14.74 5.20
CA VAL A 35 9.51 -14.36 4.00
C VAL A 35 8.16 -13.79 4.41
N ALA A 36 8.00 -12.50 4.18
CA ALA A 36 6.73 -11.79 4.26
C ALA A 36 6.46 -11.09 2.94
N ARG A 37 5.22 -11.11 2.46
CA ARG A 37 4.80 -10.42 1.23
C ARG A 37 3.64 -9.48 1.51
N VAL A 38 3.61 -8.36 0.81
CA VAL A 38 2.51 -7.39 0.88
C VAL A 38 1.67 -7.44 -0.40
N TYR A 39 0.37 -7.26 -0.24
CA TYR A 39 -0.61 -7.23 -1.32
C TYR A 39 -1.55 -6.05 -1.11
N ALA A 40 -2.02 -5.43 -2.19
CA ALA A 40 -3.03 -4.41 -2.07
C ALA A 40 -4.40 -5.02 -1.68
N ALA A 41 -5.23 -4.17 -1.08
CA ALA A 41 -6.53 -4.47 -0.51
C ALA A 41 -6.50 -5.50 0.64
N GLY A 42 -7.57 -5.50 1.43
CA GLY A 42 -7.87 -6.51 2.43
C GLY A 42 -9.28 -7.04 2.27
N PHE A 43 -9.53 -8.22 2.83
CA PHE A 43 -10.86 -8.82 2.84
C PHE A 43 -11.77 -8.07 3.82
N ASP A 44 -13.00 -7.80 3.39
CA ASP A 44 -14.04 -7.27 4.25
C ASP A 44 -14.63 -8.36 5.19
N SER A 45 -15.64 -8.01 5.98
CA SER A 45 -16.35 -8.96 6.86
C SER A 45 -17.02 -10.12 6.12
N SER A 46 -17.27 -9.96 4.82
CA SER A 46 -17.85 -10.98 3.94
C SER A 46 -16.80 -11.84 3.25
N LYS A 47 -15.51 -11.64 3.60
CA LYS A 47 -14.36 -12.32 2.99
C LYS A 47 -14.16 -11.97 1.50
N ASN A 48 -14.59 -10.77 1.08
CA ASN A 48 -14.45 -10.30 -0.29
C ASN A 48 -13.47 -9.13 -0.39
N ILE A 49 -12.82 -9.00 -1.55
CA ILE A 49 -12.11 -7.79 -1.95
C ILE A 49 -12.97 -7.09 -3.00
N PHE A 50 -13.44 -5.89 -2.70
CA PHE A 50 -14.20 -5.10 -3.65
C PHE A 50 -13.28 -4.11 -4.37
N LEU A 51 -13.16 -4.26 -5.68
CA LEU A 51 -12.56 -3.29 -6.58
C LEU A 51 -13.71 -2.67 -7.38
N GLY A 52 -14.05 -1.42 -7.09
CA GLY A 52 -15.18 -0.76 -7.74
C GLY A 52 -15.08 -0.81 -9.27
N VAL A 53 -16.21 -1.12 -9.92
CA VAL A 53 -16.28 -1.51 -11.33
C VAL A 53 -16.13 -0.29 -12.25
N SER A 54 -15.11 -0.28 -13.10
CA SER A 54 -15.17 0.41 -14.38
C SER A 54 -16.11 -0.37 -15.31
N VAL A 55 -17.27 0.18 -15.61
CA VAL A 55 -18.08 -0.29 -16.75
C VAL A 55 -17.53 0.44 -17.98
N PRO A 56 -16.99 -0.26 -18.99
CA PRO A 56 -16.72 0.36 -20.28
C PRO A 56 -18.03 0.92 -20.81
N LEU A 57 -18.01 2.17 -21.23
CA LEU A 57 -19.17 2.86 -21.80
C LEU A 57 -19.43 2.36 -23.24
N GLU A 58 -19.62 1.04 -23.43
CA GLU A 58 -19.90 0.42 -24.73
C GLU A 58 -20.97 -0.69 -24.63
N SER A 59 -22.01 -0.47 -23.83
CA SER A 59 -23.29 -1.14 -24.08
C SER A 59 -24.39 -0.10 -24.19
N HIS A 60 -24.75 0.21 -25.44
CA HIS A 60 -25.98 0.92 -25.77
C HIS A 60 -27.18 0.04 -25.38
N VAL A 61 -27.67 0.17 -24.15
CA VAL A 61 -29.08 -0.06 -23.84
C VAL A 61 -29.54 1.05 -22.90
N GLU A 62 -30.56 1.77 -23.36
CA GLU A 62 -31.11 2.98 -22.75
C GLU A 62 -31.70 2.79 -21.34
N ARG A 63 -31.37 3.77 -20.48
CA ARG A 63 -32.22 4.45 -19.48
C ARG A 63 -32.84 3.60 -18.35
N VAL A 64 -32.34 3.84 -17.14
CA VAL A 64 -33.00 4.55 -16.00
C VAL A 64 -32.31 4.09 -14.71
N ALA A 65 -31.38 4.90 -14.21
CA ALA A 65 -31.10 5.03 -12.78
C ALA A 65 -30.29 6.30 -12.55
N ILE A 66 -30.97 7.41 -12.23
CA ILE A 66 -30.34 8.49 -11.49
C ILE A 66 -30.09 7.94 -10.09
N VAL A 67 -28.85 7.56 -9.81
CA VAL A 67 -28.31 7.56 -8.44
C VAL A 67 -26.88 8.08 -8.53
N HIS A 68 -26.59 9.11 -7.75
CA HIS A 68 -25.27 9.65 -7.45
C HIS A 68 -24.38 8.60 -6.75
N LEU A 69 -24.07 7.51 -7.43
CA LEU A 69 -23.10 6.53 -6.99
C LEU A 69 -21.72 7.03 -7.44
N ASN A 70 -21.02 7.72 -6.55
CA ASN A 70 -19.56 7.87 -6.59
C ASN A 70 -18.93 6.47 -6.46
N GLN A 71 -19.06 5.64 -7.50
CA GLN A 71 -18.44 4.31 -7.54
C GLN A 71 -16.95 4.48 -7.78
N GLU A 72 -16.18 4.04 -6.79
CA GLU A 72 -14.73 3.91 -6.80
C GLU A 72 -14.27 3.27 -8.13
N LYS A 73 -13.39 3.95 -8.87
CA LYS A 73 -12.91 3.50 -10.18
C LYS A 73 -11.57 2.81 -10.01
N ALA A 74 -11.57 1.53 -9.62
CA ALA A 74 -10.34 0.75 -9.50
C ALA A 74 -9.87 0.28 -10.89
N CYS A 75 -8.55 0.26 -11.11
CA CYS A 75 -7.96 -0.31 -12.33
C CYS A 75 -7.99 -1.84 -12.19
N LYS A 76 -8.63 -2.56 -13.12
CA LYS A 76 -8.71 -4.03 -13.11
C LYS A 76 -8.43 -4.58 -14.50
N TRP A 77 -7.82 -5.74 -14.56
CA TRP A 77 -7.53 -6.45 -15.80
C TRP A 77 -7.67 -7.95 -15.60
N GLN A 78 -7.80 -8.65 -16.71
CA GLN A 78 -7.83 -10.10 -16.75
C GLN A 78 -6.48 -10.59 -17.26
N GLU A 79 -5.88 -11.52 -16.54
CA GLU A 79 -4.69 -12.25 -16.98
C GLU A 79 -5.11 -13.53 -17.69
N ASN A 80 -4.12 -14.22 -18.26
CA ASN A 80 -4.35 -15.53 -18.87
C ASN A 80 -5.02 -16.46 -17.84
N ASP A 81 -5.94 -17.31 -18.29
CA ASP A 81 -6.72 -18.24 -17.44
C ASP A 81 -7.85 -17.63 -16.58
N ASN A 82 -8.39 -16.46 -16.95
CA ASN A 82 -9.51 -15.79 -16.26
C ASN A 82 -9.22 -15.30 -14.84
N GLU A 83 -7.96 -15.25 -14.42
CA GLU A 83 -7.60 -14.59 -13.16
C GLU A 83 -7.74 -13.08 -13.31
N ILE A 84 -8.43 -12.44 -12.37
CA ILE A 84 -8.63 -10.99 -12.35
C ILE A 84 -7.69 -10.39 -11.31
N ASP A 85 -6.88 -9.43 -11.74
CA ASP A 85 -6.08 -8.59 -10.86
C ASP A 85 -6.49 -7.12 -11.00
N GLY A 86 -6.01 -6.28 -10.09
CA GLY A 86 -6.27 -4.85 -10.10
C GLY A 86 -5.45 -4.06 -9.09
N GLN A 87 -5.47 -2.74 -9.29
CA GLN A 87 -4.95 -1.75 -8.35
C GLN A 87 -6.11 -1.08 -7.62
N THR A 88 -5.95 -0.90 -6.31
CA THR A 88 -6.93 -0.17 -5.50
C THR A 88 -6.97 1.31 -5.90
N THR A 89 -8.05 2.01 -5.58
CA THR A 89 -8.27 3.41 -6.00
C THR A 89 -7.07 4.30 -5.71
N ASN A 90 -6.51 4.27 -4.50
CA ASN A 90 -5.36 5.09 -4.10
C ASN A 90 -4.01 4.35 -4.10
N GLY A 91 -4.02 3.04 -4.36
CA GLY A 91 -2.81 2.24 -4.42
C GLY A 91 -2.14 1.96 -3.07
N VAL A 92 -1.33 0.91 -3.03
CA VAL A 92 -0.42 0.60 -1.92
C VAL A 92 0.99 0.70 -2.45
N LEU A 93 1.74 1.66 -1.90
CA LEU A 93 3.07 2.02 -2.39
C LEU A 93 4.16 1.41 -1.51
N LEU A 94 5.20 0.87 -2.14
CA LEU A 94 6.33 0.24 -1.48
C LEU A 94 7.62 0.99 -1.84
N MET A 95 8.54 1.09 -0.89
CA MET A 95 9.92 1.50 -1.15
C MET A 95 10.85 0.61 -0.34
N HIS A 96 11.69 -0.14 -1.06
CA HIS A 96 12.77 -0.90 -0.45
C HIS A 96 14.03 -0.03 -0.37
N PRO A 97 14.65 0.11 0.81
CA PRO A 97 15.96 0.71 0.90
C PRO A 97 16.98 -0.11 0.10
N ARG A 98 17.98 0.55 -0.47
CA ARG A 98 19.13 -0.10 -1.11
C ARG A 98 20.27 -0.22 -0.11
N GLY A 99 20.85 -1.42 -0.02
CA GLY A 99 21.88 -1.74 0.98
C GLY A 99 21.28 -2.24 2.29
N VAL A 100 22.06 -2.15 3.37
CA VAL A 100 21.65 -2.63 4.69
C VAL A 100 20.94 -1.50 5.44
N PHE A 101 19.68 -1.71 5.81
CA PHE A 101 18.87 -0.67 6.47
C PHE A 101 19.42 -0.21 7.82
N HIS A 102 19.92 -1.15 8.63
CA HIS A 102 20.54 -0.82 9.91
C HIS A 102 21.96 -0.27 9.71
N GLY A 103 22.32 0.79 10.44
CA GLY A 103 23.67 1.38 10.40
C GLY A 103 23.79 2.68 9.62
N GLY A 104 22.75 3.13 8.92
CA GLY A 104 22.68 4.48 8.33
C GLY A 104 23.23 4.61 6.91
N GLU A 105 23.72 3.53 6.31
CA GLU A 105 24.31 3.53 4.96
C GLU A 105 23.29 3.25 3.84
N ALA A 106 22.04 2.95 4.19
CA ALA A 106 21.01 2.66 3.21
C ALA A 106 20.58 3.90 2.42
N THR A 107 20.36 3.73 1.12
CA THR A 107 19.81 4.77 0.24
C THR A 107 18.37 4.43 -0.16
N MET A 108 17.60 5.42 -0.60
CA MET A 108 16.22 5.21 -1.01
C MET A 108 16.14 4.46 -2.35
N GLY A 109 15.31 3.41 -2.41
CA GLY A 109 14.90 2.80 -3.67
C GLY A 109 13.75 3.56 -4.35
N PRO A 110 13.30 3.08 -5.52
CA PRO A 110 12.13 3.63 -6.19
C PRO A 110 10.86 3.36 -5.38
N TRP A 111 9.87 4.24 -5.53
CA TRP A 111 8.51 3.97 -5.07
C TRP A 111 7.76 3.19 -6.15
N VAL A 112 7.26 2.02 -5.78
CA VAL A 112 6.51 1.11 -6.65
C VAL A 112 5.13 0.84 -6.08
N GLU A 113 4.21 0.34 -6.89
CA GLU A 113 2.84 0.03 -6.49
C GLU A 113 2.57 -1.47 -6.60
N THR A 114 2.02 -2.08 -5.55
CA THR A 114 1.62 -3.50 -5.57
C THR A 114 0.13 -3.66 -5.93
N SER A 115 -0.20 -4.68 -6.71
CA SER A 115 -1.59 -5.03 -7.05
C SER A 115 -2.26 -5.92 -5.98
N VAL A 116 -3.52 -6.28 -6.20
CA VAL A 116 -4.25 -7.24 -5.35
C VAL A 116 -3.67 -8.65 -5.47
N GLY A 117 -3.19 -9.04 -6.64
CA GLY A 117 -2.48 -10.28 -6.94
C GLY A 117 -1.00 -10.26 -6.54
N GLY A 118 -0.44 -9.09 -6.23
CA GLY A 118 0.93 -8.93 -5.73
C GLY A 118 1.97 -8.64 -6.81
N MET A 119 1.54 -8.36 -8.05
CA MET A 119 2.42 -7.82 -9.08
C MET A 119 2.91 -6.42 -8.70
N ILE A 120 4.07 -6.04 -9.24
CA ILE A 120 4.72 -4.76 -8.97
C ILE A 120 4.72 -3.88 -10.22
N PHE A 121 4.26 -2.64 -10.05
CA PHE A 121 4.12 -1.65 -11.09
C PHE A 121 4.86 -0.36 -10.76
N MET A 122 5.27 0.37 -11.78
CA MET A 122 5.64 1.78 -11.65
C MET A 122 4.48 2.57 -11.07
N ARG A 123 4.80 3.56 -10.24
CA ARG A 123 3.80 4.46 -9.66
C ARG A 123 3.03 5.16 -10.78
N ARG A 124 1.70 5.20 -10.64
CA ARG A 124 0.82 6.00 -11.49
C ARG A 124 1.19 7.49 -11.44
N GLU A 125 0.88 8.23 -12.51
CA GLU A 125 1.10 9.69 -12.55
C GLU A 125 0.40 10.41 -11.38
N SER A 126 -0.79 9.94 -11.03
CA SER A 126 -1.52 10.34 -9.83
C SER A 126 -2.10 9.12 -9.10
N ARG A 127 -2.20 9.20 -7.78
CA ARG A 127 -2.68 8.13 -6.88
C ARG A 127 -4.01 7.51 -7.30
N SER A 128 -4.92 8.29 -7.87
CA SER A 128 -6.27 7.85 -8.27
C SER A 128 -6.43 7.66 -9.79
N SER A 129 -5.33 7.67 -10.55
CA SER A 129 -5.38 7.42 -12.00
C SER A 129 -5.87 6.00 -12.30
N GLN A 130 -6.68 5.84 -13.33
CA GLN A 130 -7.10 4.52 -13.81
C GLN A 130 -6.07 3.86 -14.72
N GLN A 131 -5.10 4.64 -15.21
CA GLN A 131 -4.00 4.11 -16.00
C GLN A 131 -2.97 3.50 -15.07
N ARG A 132 -2.81 2.17 -15.14
CA ARG A 132 -1.74 1.46 -14.44
C ARG A 132 -0.37 1.87 -14.98
N GLY A 133 0.64 1.83 -14.12
CA GLY A 133 2.04 1.94 -14.54
C GLY A 133 2.51 0.69 -15.30
N GLU A 134 3.76 0.73 -15.75
CA GLU A 134 4.43 -0.44 -16.35
C GLU A 134 4.81 -1.46 -15.27
N ILE A 135 4.85 -2.75 -15.63
CA ILE A 135 5.30 -3.82 -14.73
C ILE A 135 6.80 -3.65 -14.49
N ILE A 136 7.26 -3.87 -13.25
CA ILE A 136 8.67 -3.84 -12.88
C ILE A 136 9.10 -5.22 -12.38
N GLU A 137 9.78 -5.97 -13.24
CA GLU A 137 10.27 -7.31 -12.88
C GLU A 137 11.46 -7.30 -11.92
N SER A 138 12.19 -6.19 -11.84
CA SER A 138 13.35 -6.05 -10.95
C SER A 138 12.99 -5.76 -9.49
N GLU A 139 11.71 -5.55 -9.19
CA GLU A 139 11.20 -5.26 -7.83
C GLU A 139 10.25 -6.37 -7.38
N SER A 140 10.01 -6.46 -6.07
CA SER A 140 9.24 -7.56 -5.48
C SER A 140 8.21 -7.05 -4.48
N ASN A 141 7.16 -7.84 -4.24
CA ASN A 141 6.26 -7.61 -3.13
C ASN A 141 6.74 -8.28 -1.82
N GLN A 142 7.90 -8.95 -1.84
CA GLN A 142 8.54 -9.50 -0.65
C GLN A 142 9.15 -8.36 0.20
N LEU A 143 8.71 -8.25 1.44
CA LEU A 143 9.15 -7.24 2.38
C LEU A 143 10.59 -7.50 2.83
N GLN A 144 11.43 -6.48 2.70
CA GLN A 144 12.82 -6.43 3.16
C GLN A 144 12.90 -5.56 4.41
N ASP A 145 13.88 -5.80 5.30
CA ASP A 145 14.05 -4.94 6.49
C ASP A 145 14.18 -3.47 6.07
N GLY A 146 13.38 -2.60 6.69
CA GLY A 146 13.37 -1.18 6.34
C GLY A 146 12.39 -0.77 5.23
N THR A 147 11.61 -1.71 4.67
CA THR A 147 10.62 -1.39 3.64
C THR A 147 9.61 -0.38 4.18
N LEU A 148 9.37 0.70 3.43
CA LEU A 148 8.27 1.63 3.70
C LEU A 148 7.03 1.21 2.91
N ILE A 149 5.87 1.25 3.54
CA ILE A 149 4.57 0.93 2.95
C ILE A 149 3.66 2.17 3.12
N ASP A 150 3.37 2.86 2.03
CA ASP A 150 2.52 4.06 2.02
C ASP A 150 1.08 3.71 1.61
N LEU A 151 0.16 3.89 2.56
CA LEU A 151 -1.27 3.59 2.48
C LEU A 151 -2.12 4.81 2.12
N CYS A 152 -1.51 5.86 1.54
CA CYS A 152 -2.17 7.11 1.14
C CYS A 152 -2.82 7.81 2.34
N GLY A 153 -2.00 8.17 3.34
CA GLY A 153 -2.43 8.87 4.56
C GLY A 153 -1.67 8.42 5.81
N ALA A 154 -1.06 7.24 5.75
CA ALA A 154 -0.08 6.77 6.72
C ALA A 154 1.02 5.98 6.00
N THR A 155 2.24 6.05 6.53
CA THR A 155 3.38 5.26 6.07
C THR A 155 3.82 4.34 7.19
N LEU A 156 3.87 3.05 6.90
CA LEU A 156 4.35 2.02 7.81
C LEU A 156 5.82 1.71 7.50
N LEU A 157 6.59 1.40 8.55
CA LEU A 157 7.94 0.84 8.43
C LEU A 157 7.88 -0.65 8.76
N TRP A 158 8.24 -1.50 7.80
CA TRP A 158 8.44 -2.92 8.05
C TRP A 158 9.82 -3.16 8.63
N ARG A 159 9.88 -3.87 9.77
CA ARG A 159 11.12 -4.41 10.33
C ARG A 159 11.06 -5.92 10.35
N SER A 160 12.11 -6.57 9.85
CA SER A 160 12.27 -8.01 10.08
C SER A 160 12.59 -8.26 11.56
N ALA A 161 12.39 -9.49 12.03
CA ALA A 161 12.77 -9.84 13.41
C ALA A 161 14.26 -9.56 13.69
N GLU A 162 15.14 -9.95 12.76
CA GLU A 162 16.58 -9.67 12.83
C GLU A 162 16.88 -8.16 12.79
N GLY A 163 16.20 -7.40 11.93
CA GLY A 163 16.39 -5.95 11.87
C GLY A 163 15.95 -5.26 13.16
N LEU A 164 14.84 -5.73 13.74
CA LEU A 164 14.34 -5.22 15.01
C LEU A 164 15.34 -5.48 16.15
N GLU A 165 15.96 -6.66 16.21
CA GLU A 165 17.02 -6.97 17.18
C GLU A 165 18.24 -6.04 17.05
N LYS A 166 18.55 -5.61 15.82
CA LYS A 166 19.63 -4.65 15.52
C LYS A 166 19.21 -3.18 15.66
N SER A 167 17.97 -2.91 16.07
CA SER A 167 17.49 -1.53 16.23
C SER A 167 18.18 -0.84 17.42
N PRO A 168 18.36 0.49 17.37
CA PRO A 168 18.91 1.22 18.51
C PRO A 168 18.09 0.97 19.77
N VAL A 169 18.72 0.36 20.77
CA VAL A 169 18.13 0.22 22.12
C VAL A 169 18.21 1.57 22.84
N ARG A 170 17.29 1.82 23.79
CA ARG A 170 17.27 3.06 24.61
C ARG A 170 18.63 3.49 25.14
N LEU A 171 19.52 2.55 25.45
CA LEU A 171 20.87 2.82 25.93
C LEU A 171 21.78 3.52 24.90
N ARG A 172 21.52 3.35 23.60
CA ARG A 172 22.29 3.94 22.48
C ARG A 172 21.68 5.23 21.92
N LEU A 173 20.44 5.53 22.26
CA LEU A 173 19.75 6.78 21.93
C LEU A 173 20.09 7.86 22.96
N GLY A 174 21.38 8.14 23.19
CA GLY A 174 21.80 9.14 24.17
C GLY A 174 20.94 10.40 24.05
N ILE A 175 20.23 10.76 25.13
CA ILE A 175 19.22 11.83 25.30
C ILE A 175 17.78 11.31 24.98
N ILE A 176 16.85 11.17 25.93
CA ILE A 176 16.18 12.27 26.65
C ILE A 176 15.84 11.87 28.10
N SER A 177 16.72 12.19 29.06
CA SER A 177 16.30 12.50 30.44
C SER A 177 16.08 14.01 30.46
N LEU A 178 14.85 14.46 30.19
CA LEU A 178 14.43 15.79 30.62
C LEU A 178 14.12 15.67 32.11
N GLY A 179 14.85 16.44 32.91
CA GLY A 179 14.47 16.72 34.29
C GLY A 179 13.18 17.53 34.36
#